data_AF-A0A250KWE3-F1
#
_entry.id   AF-A0A250KWE3-F1
#
_cell.length_a   1.000
_cell.length_b   1.000
_cell.length_c   1.000
_cell.angle_alpha   90.00
_cell.angle_beta   90.00
_cell.angle_gamma   90.00
#
_symmetry.space_group_name_H-M   'P 1'
#
loop_
_entity.id
_entity.type
_entity.pdbx_description
1 polymer ?
#
loop_
_entity_poly.entity_id
_entity_poly.type
_entity_poly.pdbx_seq_one_letter_code
_entity_poly.pdbx_strand_id
1 'polypeptide(L)'
;MRTVIQPQLKFGETDIAAIVLDPKSRDDIPQLLRGLQYIYTEVSLRQRVFAILEEMIPDRANGQGKANRQTGRPGMEQWKIRVLGVLRLGLDADYDRIQELANQHKTIRQMLGHSDWLDEQEYELQTIRDNVSLFTPELLDRINQEVVNAGHSLLKKSRGKPQSPR
;
A
#
# COMPACT_ATOMS: atom_id res chain seq x y z
N MET A 1 -12.06 -13.57 6.78
CA MET A 1 -10.60 -13.79 6.81
C MET A 1 -9.90 -12.56 6.27
N ARG A 2 -8.84 -12.05 6.91
CA ARG A 2 -8.05 -10.91 6.38
C ARG A 2 -6.56 -11.24 6.37
N THR A 3 -5.89 -10.82 5.31
CA THR A 3 -4.47 -11.07 5.05
C THR A 3 -3.82 -9.78 4.57
N VAL A 4 -2.62 -9.48 5.06
CA VAL A 4 -1.94 -8.23 4.70
C VAL A 4 -1.71 -8.15 3.19
N ILE A 5 -1.25 -9.25 2.59
CA ILE A 5 -1.09 -9.41 1.15
C ILE A 5 -1.22 -10.88 0.80
N GLN A 6 -1.68 -11.19 -0.41
CA GLN A 6 -1.60 -12.56 -0.92
C GLN A 6 -0.13 -13.00 -1.09
N PRO A 7 0.29 -14.12 -0.49
CA PRO A 7 1.70 -14.54 -0.51
C PRO A 7 2.15 -15.09 -1.86
N GLN A 8 1.21 -15.53 -2.70
CA GLN A 8 1.48 -16.12 -4.00
C GLN A 8 0.92 -15.22 -5.09
N LEU A 9 1.74 -14.88 -6.08
CA LEU A 9 1.32 -14.15 -7.28
C LEU A 9 0.38 -15.02 -8.11
N LYS A 10 -0.70 -14.40 -8.61
CA LYS A 10 -1.57 -15.01 -9.61
C LYS A 10 -1.03 -14.80 -11.01
N PHE A 11 -1.57 -15.58 -11.95
CA PHE A 11 -1.19 -15.49 -13.34
C PHE A 11 -1.47 -14.09 -13.92
N GLY A 12 -0.45 -13.48 -14.51
CA GLY A 12 -0.53 -12.14 -15.10
C GLY A 12 -0.36 -10.98 -14.11
N GLU A 13 -0.23 -11.25 -12.81
CA GLU A 13 0.18 -10.23 -11.84
C GLU A 13 1.69 -9.92 -11.99
N THR A 14 2.05 -8.66 -11.81
CA THR A 14 3.45 -8.23 -11.74
C THR A 14 3.85 -8.17 -10.26
N ASP A 15 5.01 -8.75 -9.92
CA ASP A 15 5.58 -8.58 -8.57
C ASP A 15 5.76 -7.08 -8.29
N ILE A 16 5.32 -6.60 -7.12
CA ILE A 16 5.47 -5.20 -6.72
C ILE A 16 6.92 -4.74 -6.83
N ALA A 17 7.89 -5.61 -6.53
CA ALA A 17 9.31 -5.32 -6.66
C ALA A 17 9.77 -5.09 -8.11
N ALA A 18 9.04 -5.63 -9.08
CA ALA A 18 9.35 -5.55 -10.51
C ALA A 18 8.58 -4.44 -11.26
N ILE A 19 7.66 -3.73 -10.60
CA ILE A 19 6.92 -2.61 -11.21
C ILE A 19 7.90 -1.52 -11.63
N VAL A 20 7.89 -1.15 -12.91
CA VAL A 20 8.77 -0.11 -13.44
C VAL A 20 8.12 1.26 -13.24
N LEU A 21 8.81 2.16 -12.54
CA LEU A 21 8.35 3.52 -12.24
C LEU A 21 9.33 4.55 -12.82
N ASP A 22 8.86 5.48 -13.65
CA ASP A 22 9.74 6.45 -14.34
C ASP A 22 10.49 7.36 -13.36
N PRO A 23 11.82 7.18 -13.16
CA PRO A 23 12.65 7.94 -12.21
C PRO A 23 12.53 9.45 -12.36
N LYS A 24 12.23 9.93 -13.56
CA LYS A 24 12.21 11.35 -13.93
C LYS A 24 10.82 11.98 -13.89
N SER A 25 9.77 11.19 -13.61
CA SER A 25 8.43 11.74 -13.51
C SER A 25 8.38 12.80 -12.43
N ARG A 26 7.78 13.95 -12.79
CA ARG A 26 7.49 15.06 -11.87
C ARG A 26 6.10 14.94 -11.26
N ASP A 27 5.31 13.98 -11.72
CA ASP A 27 4.01 13.66 -11.13
C ASP A 27 4.20 12.99 -9.77
N ASP A 28 3.23 13.16 -8.88
CA ASP A 28 3.28 12.66 -7.52
C ASP A 28 3.02 11.14 -7.47
N ILE A 29 2.21 10.58 -8.39
CA ILE A 29 1.86 9.15 -8.37
C ILE A 29 3.11 8.26 -8.45
N PRO A 30 4.03 8.40 -9.42
CA PRO A 30 5.22 7.55 -9.48
C PRO A 30 6.13 7.70 -8.26
N GLN A 31 6.16 8.87 -7.61
CA GLN A 31 6.95 9.11 -6.40
C GLN A 31 6.34 8.38 -5.19
N LEU A 32 5.01 8.47 -5.01
CA LEU A 32 4.28 7.74 -3.97
C LEU A 32 4.41 6.22 -4.16
N LEU A 33 4.27 5.74 -5.40
CA LEU A 33 4.42 4.33 -5.75
C LEU A 33 5.85 3.83 -5.49
N ARG A 34 6.89 4.66 -5.66
CA ARG A 34 8.26 4.28 -5.27
C ARG A 34 8.41 4.10 -3.78
N GLY A 35 7.82 4.98 -2.98
CA GLY A 35 7.82 4.85 -1.52
C GLY A 35 7.18 3.52 -1.11
N LEU A 36 6.02 3.20 -1.68
CA LEU A 36 5.32 1.92 -1.48
C LEU A 36 6.19 0.74 -1.92
N GLN A 37 6.76 0.78 -3.13
CA GLN A 37 7.64 -0.27 -3.65
C GLN A 37 8.85 -0.48 -2.74
N TYR A 38 9.51 0.59 -2.26
CA TYR A 38 10.64 0.48 -1.34
C TYR A 38 10.24 -0.24 -0.06
N ILE A 39 9.09 0.11 0.53
CA ILE A 39 8.59 -0.56 1.74
C ILE A 39 8.30 -2.04 1.49
N TYR A 40 7.84 -2.41 0.29
CA TYR A 40 7.63 -3.80 -0.08
C TYR A 40 8.96 -4.56 -0.25
N THR A 41 9.98 -3.93 -0.85
CA THR A 41 11.26 -4.57 -1.17
C THR A 41 12.22 -4.68 0.01
N GLU A 42 12.20 -3.71 0.94
CA GLU A 42 13.05 -3.73 2.11
C GLU A 42 12.47 -4.66 3.18
N VAL A 43 12.95 -5.90 3.25
CA VAL A 43 12.38 -6.98 4.08
C VAL A 43 12.17 -6.56 5.52
N SER A 44 13.15 -5.89 6.13
CA SER A 44 13.07 -5.48 7.53
C SER A 44 11.98 -4.42 7.76
N LEU A 45 11.86 -3.45 6.86
CA LEU A 45 10.84 -2.40 6.91
C LEU A 45 9.47 -3.00 6.61
N ARG A 46 9.37 -3.87 5.59
CA ARG A 46 8.15 -4.58 5.22
C ARG A 46 7.56 -5.30 6.42
N GLN A 47 8.37 -6.09 7.15
CA GLN A 47 7.91 -6.84 8.31
C GLN A 47 7.34 -5.94 9.40
N ARG A 48 8.04 -4.85 9.75
CA ARG A 48 7.58 -3.91 10.79
C ARG A 48 6.30 -3.21 10.37
N VAL A 49 6.20 -2.77 9.12
CA VAL A 49 4.99 -2.12 8.62
C VAL A 49 3.84 -3.11 8.50
N PHE A 50 4.07 -4.34 8.04
CA PHE A 50 3.02 -5.35 7.92
C PHE A 50 2.46 -5.73 9.28
N ALA A 51 3.30 -5.80 10.32
CA ALA A 51 2.83 -6.00 11.69
C ALA A 51 1.85 -4.91 12.14
N ILE A 52 2.10 -3.63 11.78
CA ILE A 52 1.18 -2.53 12.09
C ILE A 52 -0.11 -2.67 11.26
N LEU A 53 0.00 -3.01 9.98
CA LEU A 53 -1.17 -3.21 9.11
C LEU A 53 -2.08 -4.35 9.59
N GLU A 54 -1.55 -5.38 10.25
CA GLU A 54 -2.37 -6.45 10.82
C GLU A 54 -3.38 -5.97 11.88
N GLU A 55 -3.13 -4.81 12.49
CA GLU A 55 -4.01 -4.18 13.47
C GLU A 55 -5.21 -3.46 12.82
N MET A 56 -5.21 -3.28 11.49
CA MET A 56 -6.33 -2.71 10.75
C MET A 56 -7.48 -3.71 10.65
N ILE A 57 -8.31 -3.70 11.70
CA ILE A 57 -9.44 -4.59 11.87
C ILE A 57 -10.72 -3.74 12.02
N PRO A 58 -11.75 -3.99 11.20
CA PRO A 58 -13.03 -3.29 11.35
C PRO A 58 -13.74 -3.73 12.62
N ASP A 59 -14.67 -2.91 13.07
CA ASP A 59 -15.61 -3.33 14.11
C ASP A 59 -16.60 -4.36 13.55
N ARG A 60 -17.16 -5.19 14.42
CA ARG A 60 -18.20 -6.15 14.04
C ARG A 60 -19.46 -5.40 13.61
N ALA A 61 -20.24 -6.02 12.72
CA ALA A 61 -21.49 -5.44 12.21
C ALA A 61 -22.51 -5.06 13.31
N ASN A 62 -22.42 -5.68 14.49
CA ASN A 62 -23.25 -5.38 15.66
C ASN A 62 -22.63 -4.33 16.60
N GLY A 63 -21.50 -3.71 16.24
CA GLY A 63 -20.80 -2.70 17.03
C GLY A 63 -20.07 -3.22 18.27
N GLN A 64 -20.10 -4.53 18.54
CA GLN A 64 -19.52 -5.11 19.76
C GLN A 64 -18.09 -5.61 19.52
N GLY A 65 -17.15 -4.67 19.47
CA GLY A 65 -15.72 -4.95 19.38
C GLY A 65 -15.22 -5.31 17.98
N LYS A 66 -13.96 -5.72 17.88
CA LYS A 66 -13.27 -5.98 16.61
C LYS A 66 -13.69 -7.29 15.96
N ALA A 67 -13.75 -7.28 14.62
CA ALA A 67 -13.99 -8.48 13.82
C ALA A 67 -12.85 -9.49 14.01
N ASN A 68 -13.16 -10.78 13.92
CA ASN A 68 -12.12 -11.81 13.97
C ASN A 68 -11.42 -11.90 12.60
N ARG A 69 -10.09 -11.76 12.58
CA ARG A 69 -9.30 -11.80 11.33
C ARG A 69 -9.30 -13.18 10.67
N GLN A 70 -9.48 -14.26 11.44
CA GLN A 70 -9.34 -15.64 10.98
C GLN A 70 -10.66 -16.27 10.50
N THR A 71 -11.80 -15.61 10.72
CA THR A 71 -13.12 -16.15 10.37
C THR A 71 -13.92 -15.20 9.46
N GLY A 72 -15.01 -15.68 8.86
CA GLY A 72 -15.90 -14.90 7.99
C GLY A 72 -15.39 -14.65 6.56
N ARG A 73 -16.13 -13.84 5.79
CA ARG A 73 -15.83 -13.52 4.38
C ARG A 73 -14.43 -12.89 4.23
N PRO A 74 -13.69 -13.18 3.15
CA PRO A 74 -12.45 -12.46 2.84
C PRO A 74 -12.70 -10.95 2.74
N GLY A 75 -11.95 -10.16 3.50
CA GLY A 75 -11.94 -8.70 3.37
C GLY A 75 -10.89 -8.23 2.36
N MET A 76 -10.89 -6.94 2.06
CA MET A 76 -9.81 -6.33 1.28
C MET A 76 -8.46 -6.50 2.02
N GLU A 77 -7.43 -6.91 1.28
CA GLU A 77 -6.06 -7.05 1.77
C GLU A 77 -5.53 -5.72 2.30
N GLN A 78 -4.89 -5.72 3.47
CA GLN A 78 -4.43 -4.47 4.09
C GLN A 78 -3.39 -3.72 3.24
N TRP A 79 -2.63 -4.42 2.41
CA TRP A 79 -1.76 -3.81 1.41
C TRP A 79 -2.54 -2.94 0.42
N LYS A 80 -3.65 -3.44 -0.13
CA LYS A 80 -4.52 -2.66 -1.03
C LYS A 80 -5.05 -1.41 -0.33
N ILE A 81 -5.52 -1.57 0.91
CA ILE A 81 -6.01 -0.44 1.71
C ILE A 81 -4.91 0.61 1.90
N ARG A 82 -3.66 0.18 2.15
CA ARG A 82 -2.53 1.08 2.28
C ARG A 82 -2.22 1.83 1.00
N VAL A 83 -2.18 1.16 -0.13
CA VAL A 83 -1.93 1.81 -1.43
C VAL A 83 -2.97 2.91 -1.66
N LEU A 84 -4.26 2.58 -1.47
CA LEU A 84 -5.36 3.55 -1.61
C LEU A 84 -5.26 4.70 -0.60
N GLY A 85 -4.93 4.42 0.67
CA GLY A 85 -4.78 5.43 1.72
C GLY A 85 -3.60 6.38 1.46
N VAL A 86 -2.46 5.85 1.02
CA VAL A 86 -1.28 6.66 0.66
C VAL A 86 -1.56 7.54 -0.55
N LEU A 87 -2.24 7.02 -1.57
CA LEU A 87 -2.65 7.83 -2.72
C LEU A 87 -3.64 8.92 -2.31
N ARG A 88 -4.61 8.61 -1.44
CA ARG A 88 -5.60 9.57 -0.96
C ARG A 88 -4.93 10.74 -0.24
N LEU A 89 -4.05 10.44 0.71
CA LEU A 89 -3.36 11.46 1.51
C LEU A 89 -2.30 12.20 0.70
N GLY A 90 -1.50 11.48 -0.10
CA GLY A 90 -0.40 12.07 -0.86
C GLY A 90 -0.83 12.94 -2.03
N LEU A 91 -2.01 12.67 -2.61
CA LEU A 91 -2.57 13.45 -3.71
C LEU A 91 -3.64 14.47 -3.26
N ASP A 92 -3.92 14.55 -1.96
CA ASP A 92 -5.07 15.29 -1.41
C ASP A 92 -6.39 14.99 -2.15
N ALA A 93 -6.62 13.70 -2.41
CA ALA A 93 -7.71 13.23 -3.24
C ALA A 93 -8.93 12.83 -2.40
N ASP A 94 -10.13 13.03 -2.95
CA ASP A 94 -11.36 12.46 -2.40
C ASP A 94 -11.51 10.98 -2.76
N TYR A 95 -12.56 10.34 -2.24
CA TYR A 95 -12.79 8.90 -2.46
C TYR A 95 -13.15 8.57 -3.91
N ASP A 96 -13.84 9.48 -4.59
CA ASP A 96 -14.28 9.33 -5.97
C ASP A 96 -13.05 9.33 -6.91
N ARG A 97 -12.11 10.26 -6.71
CA ARG A 97 -10.84 10.26 -7.43
C ARG A 97 -9.99 9.02 -7.14
N ILE A 98 -10.01 8.52 -5.90
CA ILE A 98 -9.29 7.29 -5.56
C ILE A 98 -9.92 6.05 -6.20
N GLN A 99 -11.25 6.01 -6.30
CA GLN A 99 -11.94 4.94 -7.04
C GLN A 99 -11.55 4.93 -8.51
N GLU A 100 -11.59 6.10 -9.15
CA GLU A 100 -11.23 6.24 -10.56
C GLU A 100 -9.78 5.79 -10.81
N LEU A 101 -8.84 6.25 -9.98
CA LEU A 101 -7.44 5.84 -10.06
C LEU A 101 -7.25 4.33 -9.83
N ALA A 102 -7.93 3.75 -8.83
CA ALA A 102 -7.86 2.33 -8.55
C ALA A 102 -8.42 1.47 -9.69
N ASN A 103 -9.44 1.97 -10.40
CA ASN A 103 -10.09 1.23 -11.47
C ASN A 103 -9.42 1.39 -12.84
N GLN A 104 -8.86 2.57 -13.13
CA GLN A 104 -8.38 2.90 -14.48
C GLN A 104 -6.86 3.05 -14.59
N HIS A 105 -6.16 3.43 -13.51
CA HIS A 105 -4.74 3.72 -13.62
C HIS A 105 -3.89 2.44 -13.55
N LYS A 106 -3.40 2.00 -14.72
CA LYS A 106 -2.64 0.74 -14.88
C LYS A 106 -1.59 0.48 -13.80
N THR A 107 -0.67 1.41 -13.54
CA THR A 107 0.41 1.19 -12.55
C THR A 107 -0.10 1.13 -11.10
N ILE A 108 -1.21 1.79 -10.79
CA ILE A 108 -1.85 1.71 -9.48
C ILE A 108 -2.51 0.33 -9.35
N ARG A 109 -3.18 -0.16 -10.41
CA ARG A 109 -3.72 -1.53 -10.46
C ARG A 109 -2.64 -2.59 -10.24
N GLN A 110 -1.47 -2.44 -10.87
CA GLN A 110 -0.31 -3.30 -10.60
C GLN A 110 0.11 -3.27 -9.13
N MET A 111 0.19 -2.08 -8.53
CA MET A 111 0.56 -1.93 -7.11
C MET A 111 -0.48 -2.54 -6.16
N LEU A 112 -1.74 -2.58 -6.58
CA LEU A 112 -2.83 -3.26 -5.91
C LEU A 112 -2.83 -4.78 -6.15
N GLY A 113 -1.94 -5.33 -6.99
CA GLY A 113 -1.87 -6.74 -7.31
C GLY A 113 -2.96 -7.20 -8.28
N HIS A 114 -3.39 -6.35 -9.20
CA HIS A 114 -4.23 -6.75 -10.32
C HIS A 114 -3.39 -7.21 -11.50
N SER A 115 -3.94 -8.13 -12.28
CA SER A 115 -3.34 -8.57 -13.55
C SER A 115 -3.46 -7.47 -14.61
N ASP A 116 -2.43 -7.35 -15.44
CA ASP A 116 -2.33 -6.30 -16.46
C ASP A 116 -3.32 -6.46 -17.62
N TRP A 117 -3.79 -7.69 -17.89
CA TRP A 117 -4.59 -8.01 -19.08
C TRP A 117 -5.74 -8.99 -18.85
N LEU A 118 -5.94 -9.51 -17.63
CA LEU A 118 -7.01 -10.45 -17.30
C LEU A 118 -7.99 -9.93 -16.25
N ASP A 119 -7.75 -8.74 -15.71
CA ASP A 119 -8.42 -8.29 -14.50
C ASP A 119 -9.54 -7.28 -14.79
N GLU A 120 -10.78 -7.77 -14.78
CA GLU A 120 -12.01 -6.98 -14.89
C GLU A 120 -12.55 -6.54 -13.52
N GLN A 121 -11.82 -6.80 -12.42
CA GLN A 121 -12.30 -6.44 -11.10
C GLN A 121 -12.28 -4.92 -10.92
N GLU A 122 -13.43 -4.37 -10.55
CA GLU A 122 -13.54 -2.96 -10.16
C GLU A 122 -13.80 -2.82 -8.66
N TYR A 123 -13.32 -1.72 -8.12
CA TYR A 123 -13.62 -1.28 -6.77
C TYR A 123 -14.88 -0.43 -6.76
N GLU A 124 -15.82 -0.80 -5.89
CA GLU A 124 -16.95 0.06 -5.55
C GLU A 124 -16.53 1.16 -4.57
N LEU A 125 -17.12 2.35 -4.72
CA LEU A 125 -16.83 3.52 -3.90
C LEU A 125 -16.98 3.26 -2.41
N GLN A 126 -18.08 2.60 -2.01
CA GLN A 126 -18.35 2.27 -0.61
C GLN A 126 -17.30 1.32 -0.05
N THR A 127 -16.87 0.34 -0.85
CA THR A 127 -15.81 -0.59 -0.47
C THR A 127 -14.50 0.15 -0.20
N ILE A 128 -14.14 1.16 -0.99
CA ILE A 128 -12.95 1.99 -0.73
C ILE A 128 -13.13 2.79 0.55
N ARG A 129 -14.26 3.48 0.72
CA ARG A 129 -14.57 4.30 1.90
C ARG A 129 -14.46 3.49 3.20
N ASP A 130 -15.11 2.34 3.26
CA ASP A 130 -15.16 1.49 4.45
C ASP A 130 -13.80 0.91 4.82
N ASN A 131 -12.93 0.67 3.85
CA ASN A 131 -11.62 0.10 4.11
C ASN A 131 -10.56 1.16 4.38
N VAL A 132 -10.50 2.23 3.58
CA VAL A 132 -9.52 3.31 3.78
C VAL A 132 -9.75 4.04 5.09
N SER A 133 -11.00 4.15 5.57
CA SER A 133 -11.31 4.73 6.90
C SER A 133 -10.78 3.90 8.07
N LEU A 134 -10.32 2.67 7.85
CA LEU A 134 -9.62 1.87 8.88
C LEU A 134 -8.22 2.42 9.20
N PHE A 135 -7.67 3.32 8.37
CA PHE A 135 -6.46 4.06 8.71
C PHE A 135 -6.78 5.13 9.74
N THR A 136 -6.55 4.80 11.01
CA THR A 136 -6.61 5.81 12.06
C THR A 136 -5.33 6.68 12.04
N PRO A 137 -5.39 7.93 12.53
CA PRO A 137 -4.21 8.78 12.66
C PRO A 137 -3.06 8.11 13.42
N GLU A 138 -3.35 7.29 14.42
CA GLU A 138 -2.34 6.60 15.23
C GLU A 138 -1.61 5.52 14.44
N LEU A 139 -2.35 4.72 13.64
CA LEU A 139 -1.73 3.74 12.74
C LEU A 139 -0.89 4.40 11.66
N LEU A 140 -1.39 5.52 11.10
CA LEU A 140 -0.66 6.30 10.10
C LEU A 140 0.65 6.84 10.68
N ASP A 141 0.63 7.43 11.87
CA ASP A 141 1.83 7.96 12.51
C ASP A 141 2.85 6.85 12.77
N ARG A 142 2.45 5.72 13.34
CA ARG A 142 3.36 4.58 13.58
C ARG A 142 4.03 4.09 12.30
N ILE A 143 3.28 3.98 11.20
CA ILE A 143 3.83 3.61 9.90
C ILE A 143 4.79 4.70 9.39
N ASN A 144 4.42 5.97 9.54
CA ASN A 144 5.26 7.09 9.12
C ASN A 144 6.60 7.10 9.86
N GLN A 145 6.61 6.88 11.18
CA GLN A 145 7.84 6.77 11.98
C GLN A 145 8.76 5.67 11.44
N GLU A 146 8.22 4.48 11.13
CA GLU A 146 9.00 3.38 10.56
C GLU A 146 9.64 3.74 9.21
N VAL A 147 8.88 4.42 8.35
CA VAL A 147 9.34 4.83 7.01
C VAL A 147 10.41 5.92 7.12
N VAL A 148 10.20 6.93 7.97
CA VAL A 148 11.15 8.03 8.20
C VAL A 148 12.48 7.49 8.77
N ASN A 149 12.41 6.59 9.76
CA ASN A 149 13.59 5.96 10.35
C ASN A 149 14.38 5.14 9.32
N ALA A 150 13.69 4.41 8.44
CA ALA A 150 14.32 3.69 7.35
C ALA A 150 14.98 4.65 6.34
N GLY A 151 14.32 5.78 6.02
CA GLY A 151 14.87 6.84 5.18
C GLY A 151 16.15 7.45 5.75
N HIS A 152 16.17 7.78 7.06
CA HIS A 152 17.37 8.26 7.73
C HIS A 152 18.52 7.25 7.69
N SER A 153 18.22 5.97 7.89
CA SER A 153 19.22 4.89 7.84
C SER A 153 19.82 4.74 6.43
N LEU A 154 18.99 4.86 5.38
CA LEU A 154 19.44 4.82 3.99
C LEU A 154 20.38 5.98 3.66
N LEU A 155 20.04 7.20 4.08
CA LEU A 155 20.88 8.40 3.88
C LEU A 155 22.22 8.33 4.62
N LYS A 156 22.25 7.78 5.84
CA LYS A 156 23.52 7.56 6.57
C LYS A 156 24.44 6.59 5.82
N LYS A 157 23.88 5.50 5.28
CA LYS A 157 24.64 4.52 4.47
C LYS A 157 25.18 5.11 3.17
N SER A 158 24.41 5.97 2.49
CA SER A 158 24.86 6.58 1.23
C SER A 158 25.99 7.59 1.42
N ARG A 159 25.96 8.36 2.53
CA ARG A 159 27.03 9.31 2.89
C ARG A 159 28.37 8.64 3.23
N GLY A 160 28.36 7.36 3.62
CA GLY A 160 29.56 6.59 3.93
C GLY A 160 30.24 5.92 2.73
N LYS A 161 29.68 6.01 1.52
CA LYS A 161 30.32 5.48 0.31
C LYS A 161 31.16 6.60 -0.34
N PRO A 162 32.48 6.39 -0.55
CA PRO A 162 33.26 7.34 -1.33
C PRO A 162 32.67 7.45 -2.74
N GLN A 163 32.48 8.67 -3.22
CA GLN A 163 32.03 8.91 -4.59
C GLN A 163 33.11 8.38 -5.54
N SER A 164 32.75 7.40 -6.36
CA SER A 164 33.62 6.96 -7.46
C SER A 164 33.88 8.16 -8.38
N PRO A 165 35.14 8.42 -8.78
CA PRO A 165 35.45 9.51 -9.70
C PRO A 165 34.68 9.29 -11.01
N ARG A 166 34.02 10.34 -11.51
CA ARG A 166 33.49 10.39 -12.87
C ARG A 166 34.61 10.56 -13.87
#